data_AF-A0A7X5ITR9-F1
#
_entry.id   AF-A0A7X5ITR9-F1
#
_cell.length_a   1.000
_cell.length_b   1.000
_cell.length_c   1.000
_cell.angle_alpha   90.00
_cell.angle_beta   90.00
_cell.angle_gamma   90.00
#
_symmetry.space_group_name_H-M   'P 1'
#
loop_
_entity.id
_entity.type
_entity.pdbx_description
1 polymer ?
#
loop_
_entity_poly.entity_id
_entity_poly.type
_entity_poly.pdbx_seq_one_letter_code
_entity_poly.pdbx_strand_id
1 'polypeptide(L)'
;MTTNIAVVAECLKYEADEYKKRYDEIQRTKERELKEANDTYRPGCKALLDRIEQINNACDSALTKSKVEAADRALQDIETLREQELMRVQTVNEPLLAKIRAIANIPMTALELKAFAAKIGAKGDYWANRALSDIAEQNGIDSAEIGLESTYDTKMNILDQLTDQLNKVFKYYGTKDPKERAHTQFLYLNDTIIERAKQMYGGKVGKLSDSQRADKAYFTVRTQHTDIQKGIAISNVLRNAKGEMRNLLLCRLAEDNSISSMAAEFSGHLEEIASFKNGLAREYRDAEKVMENIRRLKDKTVIEQAAAGMEENTFFNDMFEKEQKTNLTLFETLHGEQEGGTAD
;
A
#
# COMPACT_ATOMS: atom_id res chain seq x y z
N MET A 1 -26.29 -4.98 10.22
CA MET A 1 -24.97 -5.46 9.75
C MET A 1 -24.05 -4.25 9.75
N THR A 2 -22.88 -4.33 10.38
CA THR A 2 -21.94 -3.21 10.36
C THR A 2 -21.25 -3.19 8.99
N THR A 3 -21.60 -2.23 8.14
CA THR A 3 -20.97 -2.03 6.84
C THR A 3 -19.46 -1.88 7.01
N ASN A 4 -18.68 -2.56 6.20
CA ASN A 4 -17.22 -2.48 6.21
C ASN A 4 -16.68 -2.61 4.78
N ILE A 5 -15.40 -2.31 4.59
CA ILE A 5 -14.79 -2.30 3.26
C ILE A 5 -14.89 -3.64 2.54
N ALA A 6 -14.93 -4.77 3.26
CA ALA A 6 -15.09 -6.08 2.63
C ALA A 6 -16.52 -6.26 2.08
N VAL A 7 -17.55 -5.91 2.87
CA VAL A 7 -18.94 -5.94 2.43
C VAL A 7 -19.16 -5.01 1.23
N VAL A 8 -18.65 -3.79 1.31
CA VAL A 8 -18.71 -2.80 0.21
C VAL A 8 -18.07 -3.37 -1.05
N ALA A 9 -16.87 -3.94 -0.95
CA ALA A 9 -16.16 -4.45 -2.13
C ALA A 9 -16.87 -5.64 -2.80
N GLU A 10 -17.41 -6.57 -2.00
CA GLU A 10 -18.20 -7.69 -2.55
C GLU A 10 -19.50 -7.20 -3.20
N CYS A 11 -20.19 -6.22 -2.58
CA CYS A 11 -21.40 -5.61 -3.12
C CYS A 11 -21.12 -4.93 -4.47
N LEU A 12 -20.05 -4.14 -4.57
CA LEU A 12 -19.64 -3.49 -5.81
C LEU A 12 -19.35 -4.49 -6.94
N LYS A 13 -18.64 -5.57 -6.61
CA LYS A 13 -18.34 -6.65 -7.57
C LYS A 13 -19.63 -7.32 -8.06
N TYR A 14 -20.51 -7.69 -7.12
CA TYR A 14 -21.78 -8.32 -7.42
C TYR A 14 -22.65 -7.44 -8.33
N GLU A 15 -22.85 -6.17 -7.98
CA GLU A 15 -23.68 -5.25 -8.77
C GLU A 15 -23.07 -4.96 -10.15
N ALA A 16 -21.73 -4.88 -10.25
CA ALA A 16 -21.06 -4.75 -11.54
C ALA A 16 -21.30 -5.97 -12.45
N ASP A 17 -21.19 -7.18 -11.92
CA ASP A 17 -21.39 -8.42 -12.70
C ASP A 17 -22.86 -8.66 -13.04
N GLU A 18 -23.76 -8.35 -12.11
CA GLU A 18 -25.21 -8.43 -12.35
C GLU A 18 -25.66 -7.41 -13.40
N TYR A 19 -25.13 -6.19 -13.37
CA TYR A 19 -25.38 -5.18 -14.39
C TYR A 19 -24.95 -5.68 -15.79
N LYS A 20 -23.76 -6.29 -15.89
CA LYS A 20 -23.26 -6.84 -17.16
C LYS A 20 -24.19 -7.90 -17.73
N LYS A 21 -24.65 -8.84 -16.89
CA LYS A 21 -25.62 -9.88 -17.30
C LYS A 21 -26.93 -9.27 -17.81
N ARG A 22 -27.51 -8.34 -17.05
CA ARG A 22 -28.75 -7.65 -17.44
C ARG A 22 -28.58 -6.84 -18.72
N TYR A 23 -27.44 -6.17 -18.89
CA TYR A 23 -27.12 -5.46 -20.12
C TYR A 23 -27.13 -6.40 -21.33
N ASP A 24 -26.45 -7.54 -21.24
CA ASP A 24 -26.41 -8.54 -22.31
C ASP A 24 -27.82 -9.11 -22.63
N GLU A 25 -28.64 -9.36 -21.61
CA GLU A 25 -30.03 -9.80 -21.78
C GLU A 25 -30.91 -8.75 -22.47
N ILE A 26 -30.77 -7.48 -22.07
CA ILE A 26 -31.49 -6.36 -22.69
C ILE A 26 -31.07 -6.20 -24.15
N GLN A 27 -29.78 -6.30 -24.46
CA GLN A 27 -29.29 -6.23 -25.84
C GLN A 27 -29.77 -7.41 -26.69
N ARG A 28 -29.75 -8.65 -26.18
CA ARG A 28 -30.30 -9.82 -26.88
C ARG A 28 -31.80 -9.67 -27.16
N THR A 29 -32.55 -9.11 -26.21
CA THR A 29 -33.98 -8.84 -26.37
C THR A 29 -34.21 -7.81 -27.47
N LYS A 30 -33.44 -6.71 -27.47
CA LYS A 30 -33.46 -5.70 -28.53
C LYS A 30 -33.16 -6.32 -29.90
N GLU A 31 -32.09 -7.11 -30.03
CA GLU A 31 -31.71 -7.74 -31.30
C GLU A 31 -32.81 -8.68 -31.82
N ARG A 32 -33.44 -9.46 -30.94
CA ARG A 32 -34.58 -10.32 -31.28
C ARG A 32 -35.78 -9.51 -31.76
N GLU A 33 -36.18 -8.47 -31.02
CA GLU A 33 -37.33 -7.63 -31.39
C GLU A 33 -37.10 -6.86 -32.70
N LEU A 34 -35.87 -6.40 -32.94
CA LEU A 34 -35.49 -5.77 -34.22
C LEU A 34 -35.58 -6.76 -35.38
N LYS A 35 -35.16 -8.02 -35.17
CA LYS A 35 -35.28 -9.06 -36.19
C LYS A 35 -36.76 -9.36 -36.50
N GLU A 36 -37.58 -9.56 -35.48
CA GLU A 36 -39.02 -9.79 -35.63
C GLU A 36 -39.72 -8.62 -36.35
N ALA A 37 -39.36 -7.38 -36.03
CA ALA A 37 -39.89 -6.20 -36.72
C ALA A 37 -39.50 -6.18 -38.20
N ASN A 38 -38.24 -6.47 -38.53
CA ASN A 38 -37.77 -6.53 -39.92
C ASN A 38 -38.44 -7.66 -40.72
N ASP A 39 -38.74 -8.80 -40.08
CA ASP A 39 -39.43 -9.93 -40.72
C ASP A 39 -40.93 -9.65 -40.93
N THR A 40 -41.54 -8.82 -40.07
CA THR A 40 -42.99 -8.55 -40.08
C THR A 40 -43.40 -7.40 -41.00
N TYR A 41 -42.59 -6.34 -41.06
CA TYR A 41 -42.95 -5.11 -41.77
C TYR A 41 -42.18 -4.97 -43.10
N ARG A 42 -42.79 -4.29 -44.07
CA ARG A 42 -42.11 -3.96 -45.33
C ARG A 42 -40.93 -3.00 -45.06
N PRO A 43 -39.75 -3.22 -45.67
CA PRO A 43 -38.60 -2.33 -45.53
C PRO A 43 -38.96 -0.87 -45.85
N GLY A 44 -38.54 0.05 -44.97
CA GLY A 44 -38.70 1.50 -45.16
C GLY A 44 -40.11 2.05 -44.92
N CYS A 45 -41.08 1.23 -44.48
CA CYS A 45 -42.41 1.75 -44.16
C CYS A 45 -42.42 2.51 -42.82
N LYS A 46 -43.33 3.48 -42.70
CA LYS A 46 -43.47 4.28 -41.47
C LYS A 46 -43.69 3.42 -40.22
N ALA A 47 -44.49 2.36 -40.32
CA ALA A 47 -44.75 1.44 -39.21
C ALA A 47 -43.49 0.71 -38.72
N LEU A 48 -42.56 0.36 -39.61
CA LEU A 48 -41.27 -0.24 -39.24
C LEU A 48 -40.38 0.77 -38.51
N LEU A 49 -40.30 2.00 -39.02
CA LEU A 49 -39.51 3.07 -38.39
C LEU A 49 -40.03 3.39 -36.98
N ASP A 50 -41.35 3.58 -36.84
CA ASP A 50 -42.00 3.83 -35.56
C ASP A 50 -41.77 2.65 -34.57
N ARG A 51 -41.79 1.41 -35.06
CA ARG A 51 -41.53 0.21 -34.23
C ARG A 51 -40.06 0.12 -33.80
N ILE A 52 -39.12 0.41 -34.69
CA ILE A 52 -37.68 0.44 -34.36
C ILE A 52 -37.40 1.51 -33.29
N GLU A 53 -38.00 2.69 -33.42
CA GLU A 53 -37.87 3.76 -32.43
C GLU A 53 -38.42 3.34 -31.06
N GLN A 54 -39.60 2.70 -31.03
CA GLN A 54 -40.16 2.15 -29.78
C GLN A 54 -39.22 1.13 -29.12
N ILE A 55 -38.65 0.20 -29.89
CA ILE A 55 -37.72 -0.82 -29.38
C ILE A 55 -36.45 -0.15 -28.82
N ASN A 56 -35.91 0.85 -29.52
CA ASN A 56 -34.75 1.60 -29.04
C ASN A 56 -35.05 2.34 -27.73
N ASN A 57 -36.16 3.08 -27.67
CA ASN A 57 -36.57 3.82 -26.47
C ASN A 57 -36.83 2.89 -25.28
N ALA A 58 -37.47 1.73 -25.52
CA ALA A 58 -37.69 0.71 -24.48
C ALA A 58 -36.37 0.14 -23.97
N CYS A 59 -35.43 -0.15 -24.86
CA CYS A 59 -34.08 -0.62 -24.51
C CYS A 59 -33.33 0.43 -23.66
N ASP A 60 -33.30 1.68 -24.11
CA ASP A 60 -32.60 2.77 -23.40
C ASP A 60 -33.21 3.03 -22.01
N SER A 61 -34.54 2.96 -21.90
CA SER A 61 -35.25 3.04 -20.61
C SER A 61 -34.90 1.87 -19.70
N ALA A 62 -34.85 0.64 -20.21
CA ALA A 62 -34.50 -0.54 -19.43
C ALA A 62 -33.04 -0.50 -18.94
N LEU A 63 -32.11 -0.08 -19.81
CA LEU A 63 -30.71 0.11 -19.46
C LEU A 63 -30.55 1.19 -18.39
N THR A 64 -31.23 2.33 -18.53
CA THR A 64 -31.19 3.42 -17.54
C THR A 64 -31.71 2.94 -16.19
N LYS A 65 -32.85 2.25 -16.17
CA LYS A 65 -33.41 1.68 -14.94
C LYS A 65 -32.44 0.70 -14.27
N SER A 66 -31.84 -0.21 -15.04
CA SER A 66 -30.88 -1.17 -14.51
C SER A 66 -29.61 -0.51 -13.95
N LYS A 67 -29.15 0.61 -14.55
CA LYS A 67 -28.02 1.39 -14.02
C LYS A 67 -28.36 2.03 -12.69
N VAL A 68 -29.53 2.68 -12.60
CA VAL A 68 -29.99 3.34 -11.36
C VAL A 68 -30.14 2.32 -10.23
N GLU A 69 -30.80 1.19 -10.47
CA GLU A 69 -30.96 0.15 -9.44
C GLU A 69 -29.63 -0.41 -8.92
N ALA A 70 -28.67 -0.66 -9.82
CA ALA A 70 -27.35 -1.17 -9.44
C ALA A 70 -26.53 -0.10 -8.69
N ALA A 71 -26.61 1.16 -9.14
CA ALA A 71 -25.95 2.28 -8.47
C ALA A 71 -26.52 2.53 -7.08
N ASP A 72 -27.85 2.59 -6.93
CA ASP A 72 -28.50 2.87 -5.65
C ASP A 72 -28.07 1.86 -4.57
N ARG A 73 -28.06 0.56 -4.91
CA ARG A 73 -27.66 -0.49 -3.97
C ARG A 73 -26.17 -0.43 -3.61
N ALA A 74 -25.30 -0.32 -4.60
CA ALA A 74 -23.85 -0.32 -4.36
C ALA A 74 -23.36 0.96 -3.68
N LEU A 75 -23.90 2.12 -4.05
CA LEU A 75 -23.48 3.42 -3.52
C LEU A 75 -24.04 3.66 -2.12
N GLN A 76 -25.18 3.07 -1.76
CA GLN A 76 -25.71 3.16 -0.39
C GLN A 76 -24.75 2.54 0.64
N ASP A 77 -24.14 1.39 0.34
CA ASP A 77 -23.15 0.78 1.22
C ASP A 77 -21.87 1.63 1.33
N ILE A 78 -21.42 2.24 0.22
CA ILE A 78 -20.30 3.18 0.23
C ILE A 78 -20.62 4.38 1.13
N GLU A 79 -21.80 4.99 0.96
CA GLU A 79 -22.17 6.19 1.70
C GLU A 79 -22.35 5.89 3.19
N THR A 80 -22.94 4.74 3.53
CA THR A 80 -23.02 4.26 4.91
C THR A 80 -21.63 4.15 5.54
N LEU A 81 -20.64 3.65 4.78
CA LEU A 81 -19.27 3.55 5.26
C LEU A 81 -18.58 4.91 5.38
N ARG A 82 -18.83 5.85 4.44
CA ARG A 82 -18.34 7.24 4.53
C ARG A 82 -18.86 7.93 5.79
N GLU A 83 -20.16 7.81 6.06
CA GLU A 83 -20.79 8.37 7.26
C GLU A 83 -20.20 7.77 8.54
N GLN A 84 -19.98 6.45 8.58
CA GLN A 84 -19.33 5.80 9.71
C GLN A 84 -17.92 6.35 9.96
N GLU A 85 -17.09 6.49 8.93
CA GLU A 85 -15.74 7.05 9.10
C GLU A 85 -15.78 8.53 9.48
N LEU A 86 -16.71 9.32 8.93
CA LEU A 86 -16.90 10.71 9.31
C LEU A 86 -17.28 10.84 10.79
N MET A 87 -18.22 10.03 11.27
CA MET A 87 -18.62 9.99 12.68
C MET A 87 -17.44 9.65 13.60
N ARG A 88 -16.56 8.72 13.18
CA ARG A 88 -15.35 8.38 13.94
C ARG A 88 -14.38 9.56 14.04
N VAL A 89 -14.22 10.35 12.97
CA VAL A 89 -13.38 11.57 12.99
C VAL A 89 -14.01 12.66 13.87
N GLN A 90 -15.33 12.81 13.84
CA GLN A 90 -16.04 13.81 14.65
C GLN A 90 -16.06 13.47 16.15
N THR A 91 -15.91 12.18 16.51
CA THR A 91 -15.96 11.72 17.89
C THR A 91 -14.57 11.75 18.53
N VAL A 92 -14.37 12.62 19.53
CA VAL A 92 -13.09 12.73 20.26
C VAL A 92 -13.20 12.08 21.64
N ASN A 93 -12.40 11.06 21.88
CA ASN A 93 -12.28 10.41 23.19
C ASN A 93 -11.14 11.03 24.01
N GLU A 94 -11.41 12.15 24.69
CA GLU A 94 -10.39 12.87 25.46
C GLU A 94 -9.69 12.02 26.54
N PRO A 95 -10.40 11.20 27.35
CA PRO A 95 -9.74 10.34 28.35
C PRO A 95 -8.75 9.35 27.73
N LEU A 96 -9.06 8.80 26.56
CA LEU A 96 -8.17 7.90 25.85
C LEU A 96 -6.94 8.65 25.32
N LEU A 97 -7.13 9.83 24.73
CA LEU A 97 -6.04 10.68 24.25
C LEU A 97 -5.13 11.15 25.38
N ALA A 98 -5.65 11.44 26.57
CA ALA A 98 -4.85 11.79 27.73
C ALA A 98 -3.88 10.67 28.12
N LYS A 99 -4.32 9.40 28.08
CA LYS A 99 -3.44 8.24 28.33
C LYS A 99 -2.33 8.14 27.30
N ILE A 100 -2.62 8.40 26.02
CA ILE A 100 -1.63 8.35 24.93
C ILE A 100 -0.63 9.51 25.05
N ARG A 101 -1.11 10.73 25.34
CA ARG A 101 -0.24 11.91 25.54
C ARG A 101 0.74 11.72 26.70
N ALA A 102 0.36 10.98 27.74
CA ALA A 102 1.24 10.68 28.87
C ALA A 102 2.51 9.89 28.47
N ILE A 103 2.50 9.21 27.33
CA ILE A 103 3.64 8.43 26.83
C ILE A 103 4.29 9.02 25.57
N ALA A 104 3.85 10.20 25.11
CA ALA A 104 4.22 10.71 23.79
C ALA A 104 5.73 10.86 23.57
N ASN A 105 6.48 11.20 24.62
CA ASN A 105 7.94 11.39 24.56
C ASN A 105 8.72 10.25 25.23
N ILE A 106 8.08 9.11 25.47
CA ILE A 106 8.74 7.95 26.09
C ILE A 106 9.29 7.07 24.97
N PRO A 107 10.59 6.69 25.02
CA PRO A 107 11.16 5.72 24.11
C PRO A 107 10.42 4.37 24.22
N MET A 108 9.89 3.87 23.10
CA MET A 108 9.15 2.62 23.05
C MET A 108 9.57 1.75 21.88
N THR A 109 9.54 0.44 22.10
CA THR A 109 9.63 -0.58 21.06
C THR A 109 8.27 -0.83 20.42
N ALA A 110 8.26 -1.40 19.22
CA ALA A 110 7.03 -1.82 18.55
C ALA A 110 6.15 -2.74 19.44
N LEU A 111 6.75 -3.64 20.21
CA LEU A 111 6.04 -4.54 21.12
C LEU A 111 5.41 -3.79 22.31
N GLU A 112 6.15 -2.87 22.92
CA GLU A 112 5.63 -2.05 24.03
C GLU A 112 4.46 -1.18 23.56
N LEU A 113 4.58 -0.54 22.39
CA LEU A 113 3.55 0.36 21.86
C LEU A 113 2.29 -0.41 21.50
N LYS A 114 2.44 -1.61 20.90
CA LYS A 114 1.33 -2.52 20.60
C LYS A 114 0.62 -3.01 21.87
N ALA A 115 1.38 -3.40 22.91
CA ALA A 115 0.82 -3.82 24.18
C ALA A 115 0.06 -2.69 24.88
N PHE A 116 0.62 -1.47 24.85
CA PHE A 116 -0.03 -0.29 25.38
C PHE A 116 -1.34 0.03 24.67
N ALA A 117 -1.32 0.09 23.33
CA ALA A 117 -2.51 0.37 22.50
C ALA A 117 -3.64 -0.63 22.77
N ALA A 118 -3.30 -1.92 22.92
CA ALA A 118 -4.26 -2.96 23.29
C ALA A 118 -4.85 -2.75 24.69
N LYS A 119 -4.01 -2.45 25.69
CA LYS A 119 -4.43 -2.24 27.09
C LYS A 119 -5.40 -1.07 27.25
N ILE A 120 -5.19 0.03 26.52
CA ILE A 120 -6.05 1.21 26.62
C ILE A 120 -7.31 1.12 25.74
N GLY A 121 -7.42 0.08 24.91
CA GLY A 121 -8.56 -0.09 24.00
C GLY A 121 -8.54 0.90 22.83
N ALA A 122 -7.37 1.24 22.29
CA ALA A 122 -7.25 2.24 21.21
C ALA A 122 -7.81 1.77 19.86
N LYS A 123 -8.07 0.46 19.70
CA LYS A 123 -8.56 -0.11 18.44
C LYS A 123 -9.93 0.47 18.08
N GLY A 124 -10.08 0.92 16.84
CA GLY A 124 -11.34 1.50 16.34
C GLY A 124 -11.52 3.00 16.64
N ASP A 125 -10.73 3.59 17.54
CA ASP A 125 -10.76 5.03 17.79
C ASP A 125 -9.81 5.76 16.81
N TYR A 126 -10.36 6.71 16.04
CA TYR A 126 -9.61 7.41 14.99
C TYR A 126 -8.48 8.24 15.58
N TRP A 127 -8.77 9.07 16.57
CA TRP A 127 -7.79 10.00 17.14
C TRP A 127 -6.71 9.28 17.94
N ALA A 128 -7.06 8.18 18.61
CA ALA A 128 -6.09 7.31 19.25
C ALA A 128 -5.12 6.69 18.23
N ASN A 129 -5.63 6.21 17.08
CA ASN A 129 -4.79 5.72 15.99
C ASN A 129 -3.84 6.80 15.47
N ARG A 130 -4.30 8.04 15.28
CA ARG A 130 -3.45 9.15 14.81
C ARG A 130 -2.37 9.49 15.83
N ALA A 131 -2.73 9.64 17.11
CA ALA A 131 -1.77 9.93 18.17
C ALA A 131 -0.73 8.81 18.34
N LEU A 132 -1.13 7.54 18.23
CA LEU A 132 -0.21 6.41 18.26
C LEU A 132 0.69 6.34 17.02
N SER A 133 0.20 6.80 15.85
CA SER A 133 1.00 6.93 14.64
C SER A 133 2.15 7.92 14.81
N ASP A 134 1.87 9.06 15.44
CA ASP A 134 2.88 10.08 15.68
C ASP A 134 3.96 9.56 16.65
N ILE A 135 3.56 8.85 17.70
CA ILE A 135 4.49 8.20 18.63
C ILE A 135 5.32 7.11 17.92
N ALA A 136 4.69 6.30 17.08
CA ALA A 136 5.39 5.27 16.31
C ALA A 136 6.46 5.90 15.41
N GLU A 137 6.12 6.98 14.72
CA GLU A 137 7.02 7.72 13.85
C GLU A 137 8.21 8.33 14.61
N GLN A 138 7.95 8.93 15.79
CA GLN A 138 9.00 9.43 16.68
C GLN A 138 9.93 8.33 17.19
N ASN A 139 9.44 7.09 17.25
CA ASN A 139 10.20 5.92 17.66
C ASN A 139 10.81 5.14 16.48
N GLY A 140 10.65 5.60 15.24
CA GLY A 140 11.14 4.88 14.06
C GLY A 140 10.43 3.53 13.82
N ILE A 141 9.21 3.37 14.33
CA ILE A 141 8.38 2.17 14.17
C ILE A 141 7.49 2.34 12.94
N ASP A 142 7.42 1.31 12.09
CA ASP A 142 6.46 1.29 10.99
C ASP A 142 5.03 1.11 11.54
N SER A 143 4.12 1.99 11.11
CA SER A 143 2.68 1.91 11.41
C SER A 143 2.06 0.53 11.13
N ALA A 144 2.59 -0.22 10.16
CA ALA A 144 2.12 -1.57 9.85
C ALA A 144 2.46 -2.59 10.96
N GLU A 145 3.57 -2.40 11.70
CA GLU A 145 4.00 -3.31 12.78
C GLU A 145 3.05 -3.27 13.99
N ILE A 146 2.46 -2.10 14.22
CA ILE A 146 1.51 -1.84 15.30
C ILE A 146 0.04 -1.92 14.86
N GLY A 147 -0.21 -2.16 13.56
CA GLY A 147 -1.55 -2.40 13.02
C GLY A 147 -2.44 -1.17 13.04
N LEU A 148 -1.87 0.02 12.81
CA LEU A 148 -2.63 1.26 12.74
C LEU A 148 -3.46 1.33 11.46
N GLU A 149 -4.64 1.92 11.58
CA GLU A 149 -5.54 2.16 10.45
C GLU A 149 -5.04 3.30 9.55
N SER A 150 -5.48 3.30 8.28
CA SER A 150 -5.21 4.40 7.36
C SER A 150 -5.94 5.69 7.75
N THR A 151 -5.47 6.82 7.21
CA THR A 151 -6.09 8.13 7.46
C THR A 151 -7.46 8.26 6.83
N TYR A 152 -8.28 9.18 7.33
CA TYR A 152 -9.59 9.48 6.76
C TYR A 152 -9.50 9.80 5.26
N ASP A 153 -8.57 10.67 4.86
CA ASP A 153 -8.37 11.02 3.45
C ASP A 153 -8.00 9.81 2.58
N THR A 154 -7.17 8.90 3.10
CA THR A 154 -6.80 7.67 2.39
C THR A 154 -8.03 6.78 2.20
N LYS A 155 -8.84 6.61 3.26
CA LYS A 155 -10.09 5.85 3.19
C LYS A 155 -11.08 6.46 2.20
N MET A 156 -11.30 7.77 2.26
CA MET A 156 -12.21 8.47 1.34
C MET A 156 -11.74 8.34 -0.11
N ASN A 157 -10.45 8.54 -0.37
CA ASN A 157 -9.89 8.37 -1.71
C ASN A 157 -10.09 6.94 -2.24
N ILE A 158 -9.92 5.91 -1.40
CA ILE A 158 -10.20 4.52 -1.79
C ILE A 158 -11.69 4.32 -2.12
N LEU A 159 -12.60 4.86 -1.31
CA LEU A 159 -14.05 4.77 -1.57
C LEU A 159 -14.45 5.52 -2.85
N ASP A 160 -13.85 6.68 -3.12
CA ASP A 160 -14.06 7.46 -4.33
C ASP A 160 -13.53 6.75 -5.57
N GLN A 161 -12.35 6.12 -5.46
CA GLN A 161 -11.83 5.27 -6.52
C GLN A 161 -12.79 4.11 -6.80
N LEU A 162 -13.21 3.35 -5.78
CA LEU A 162 -14.16 2.26 -5.95
C LEU A 162 -15.48 2.71 -6.60
N THR A 163 -15.99 3.88 -6.20
CA THR A 163 -17.17 4.52 -6.81
C THR A 163 -16.94 4.84 -8.29
N ASP A 164 -15.83 5.48 -8.62
CA ASP A 164 -15.46 5.83 -10.01
C ASP A 164 -15.27 4.56 -10.87
N GLN A 165 -14.69 3.50 -10.31
CA GLN A 165 -14.56 2.22 -11.00
C GLN A 165 -15.91 1.61 -11.36
N LEU A 166 -16.86 1.58 -10.43
CA LEU A 166 -18.22 1.10 -10.69
C LEU A 166 -18.91 1.96 -11.77
N ASN A 167 -18.83 3.28 -11.65
CA ASN A 167 -19.42 4.21 -12.62
C ASN A 167 -18.83 4.04 -14.03
N LYS A 168 -17.53 3.75 -14.14
CA LYS A 168 -16.89 3.42 -15.42
C LYS A 168 -17.44 2.15 -16.03
N VAL A 169 -17.72 1.11 -15.24
CA VAL A 169 -18.40 -0.10 -15.72
C VAL A 169 -19.78 0.26 -16.27
N PHE A 170 -20.60 1.00 -15.53
CA PHE A 170 -21.94 1.39 -16.00
C PHE A 170 -21.92 2.28 -17.24
N LYS A 171 -20.88 3.11 -17.40
CA LYS A 171 -20.77 4.03 -18.53
C LYS A 171 -20.31 3.33 -19.81
N TYR A 172 -19.29 2.48 -19.72
CA TYR A 172 -18.56 2.00 -20.90
C TYR A 172 -18.83 0.52 -21.23
N TYR A 173 -19.58 -0.21 -20.41
CA TYR A 173 -19.87 -1.61 -20.73
C TYR A 173 -20.71 -1.71 -22.01
N GLY A 174 -20.31 -2.60 -22.92
CA GLY A 174 -20.94 -2.77 -24.23
C GLY A 174 -20.51 -1.76 -25.30
N THR A 175 -19.61 -0.81 -25.01
CA THR A 175 -19.07 0.11 -26.02
C THR A 175 -18.23 -0.63 -27.07
N LYS A 176 -18.25 -0.09 -28.30
CA LYS A 176 -17.44 -0.56 -29.42
C LYS A 176 -16.10 0.15 -29.56
N ASP A 177 -15.92 1.29 -28.88
CA ASP A 177 -14.66 2.03 -28.90
C ASP A 177 -13.58 1.27 -28.10
N PRO A 178 -12.44 0.90 -28.73
CA PRO A 178 -11.33 0.24 -28.04
C PRO A 178 -10.79 1.00 -26.82
N LYS A 179 -10.79 2.35 -26.85
CA LYS A 179 -10.31 3.19 -25.74
C LYS A 179 -11.27 3.13 -24.56
N GLU A 180 -12.58 3.23 -24.83
CA GLU A 180 -13.60 3.17 -23.79
C GLU A 180 -13.77 1.76 -23.24
N ARG A 181 -13.63 0.74 -24.09
CA ARG A 181 -13.73 -0.67 -23.73
C ARG A 181 -12.59 -1.10 -22.81
N ALA A 182 -11.40 -0.49 -22.91
CA ALA A 182 -10.33 -0.68 -21.95
C ALA A 182 -10.75 -0.31 -20.52
N HIS A 183 -11.71 0.60 -20.35
CA HIS A 183 -12.27 0.95 -19.05
C HIS A 183 -13.22 -0.10 -18.47
N THR A 184 -13.55 -1.18 -19.20
CA THR A 184 -14.45 -2.25 -18.72
C THR A 184 -13.86 -3.66 -18.75
N GLN A 185 -12.76 -3.88 -19.47
CA GLN A 185 -12.34 -5.26 -19.80
C GLN A 185 -11.29 -5.92 -18.88
N PHE A 186 -10.44 -5.21 -18.12
CA PHE A 186 -9.36 -5.91 -17.38
C PHE A 186 -8.89 -5.30 -16.04
N LEU A 187 -9.24 -4.06 -15.69
CA LEU A 187 -8.55 -3.30 -14.63
C LEU A 187 -9.45 -2.70 -13.54
N TYR A 188 -10.74 -3.03 -13.46
CA TYR A 188 -11.65 -2.34 -12.54
C TYR A 188 -12.50 -3.36 -11.76
N LEU A 189 -12.49 -3.26 -10.43
CA LEU A 189 -13.11 -4.20 -9.47
C LEU A 189 -12.73 -5.69 -9.64
N ASN A 190 -11.50 -5.99 -10.08
CA ASN A 190 -10.98 -7.36 -10.01
C ASN A 190 -10.49 -7.71 -8.58
N ASP A 191 -10.31 -9.00 -8.29
CA ASP A 191 -9.94 -9.48 -6.95
C ASP A 191 -8.62 -8.83 -6.44
N THR A 192 -7.63 -8.66 -7.32
CA THR A 192 -6.35 -8.04 -6.95
C THR A 192 -6.52 -6.58 -6.52
N ILE A 193 -7.33 -5.81 -7.23
CA ILE A 193 -7.58 -4.40 -6.93
C ILE A 193 -8.44 -4.26 -5.68
N ILE A 194 -9.45 -5.11 -5.53
CA ILE A 194 -10.30 -5.17 -4.35
C ILE A 194 -9.46 -5.52 -3.11
N GLU A 195 -8.62 -6.55 -3.17
CA GLU A 195 -7.76 -6.92 -2.05
C GLU A 195 -6.74 -5.83 -1.73
N ARG A 196 -6.16 -5.19 -2.75
CA ARG A 196 -5.28 -4.03 -2.54
C ARG A 196 -6.02 -2.86 -1.88
N ALA A 197 -7.23 -2.57 -2.32
CA ALA A 197 -8.06 -1.53 -1.72
C ALA A 197 -8.39 -1.84 -0.25
N LYS A 198 -8.78 -3.10 0.07
CA LYS A 198 -9.01 -3.56 1.45
C LYS A 198 -7.75 -3.40 2.31
N GLN A 199 -6.57 -3.77 1.79
CA GLN A 199 -5.30 -3.63 2.49
C GLN A 199 -4.95 -2.16 2.76
N MET A 200 -5.01 -1.30 1.73
CA MET A 200 -4.72 0.12 1.87
C MET A 200 -5.72 0.81 2.83
N TYR A 201 -7.00 0.45 2.75
CA TYR A 201 -8.04 0.95 3.65
C TYR A 201 -7.76 0.56 5.10
N GLY A 202 -7.30 -0.67 5.33
CA GLY A 202 -6.89 -1.16 6.64
C GLY A 202 -5.54 -0.65 7.15
N GLY A 203 -4.86 0.27 6.44
CA GLY A 203 -3.55 0.78 6.83
C GLY A 203 -2.37 -0.13 6.49
N LYS A 204 -2.61 -1.24 5.80
CA LYS A 204 -1.56 -2.11 5.25
C LYS A 204 -1.08 -1.53 3.92
N VAL A 205 -0.35 -0.43 3.98
CA VAL A 205 0.37 0.10 2.82
C VAL A 205 1.65 -0.74 2.63
N GLY A 206 2.12 -0.87 1.38
CA GLY A 206 3.32 -1.64 1.08
C GLY A 206 4.48 -1.25 2.02
N LYS A 207 5.19 -2.25 2.54
CA LYS A 207 6.33 -2.03 3.45
C LYS A 207 7.33 -1.11 2.76
N LEU A 208 7.73 -0.03 3.45
CA LEU A 208 8.84 0.80 3.01
C LEU A 208 10.10 -0.06 2.92
N SER A 209 10.90 0.17 1.88
CA SER A 209 12.25 -0.42 1.83
C SER A 209 13.10 0.05 3.01
N ASP A 210 14.14 -0.71 3.37
CA ASP A 210 15.01 -0.35 4.49
C ASP A 210 15.70 1.01 4.29
N SER A 211 16.00 1.39 3.05
CA SER A 211 16.47 2.73 2.69
C SER A 211 15.42 3.82 2.94
N GLN A 212 14.17 3.63 2.50
CA GLN A 212 13.10 4.60 2.77
C GLN A 212 12.82 4.74 4.26
N ARG A 213 12.90 3.64 5.02
CA ARG A 213 12.75 3.64 6.48
C ARG A 213 13.90 4.39 7.15
N ALA A 214 15.14 4.17 6.70
CA ALA A 214 16.31 4.89 7.20
C ALA A 214 16.22 6.40 6.91
N ASP A 215 15.83 6.79 5.70
CA ASP A 215 15.65 8.21 5.34
C ASP A 215 14.55 8.85 6.17
N LYS A 216 13.40 8.18 6.36
CA LYS A 216 12.32 8.67 7.22
C LYS A 216 12.80 8.89 8.67
N ALA A 217 13.49 7.90 9.24
CA ALA A 217 14.06 7.99 10.59
C ALA A 217 15.09 9.12 10.71
N TYR A 218 15.96 9.27 9.71
CA TYR A 218 16.93 10.36 9.64
C TYR A 218 16.24 11.72 9.61
N PHE A 219 15.16 11.88 8.82
CA PHE A 219 14.39 13.13 8.81
C PHE A 219 13.72 13.42 10.17
N THR A 220 13.21 12.40 10.86
CA THR A 220 12.68 12.56 12.24
C THR A 220 13.71 13.14 13.20
N VAL A 221 14.99 12.75 13.06
CA VAL A 221 16.10 13.33 13.83
C VAL A 221 16.41 14.75 13.38
N ARG A 222 16.52 14.97 12.06
CA ARG A 222 16.96 16.25 11.50
C ARG A 222 15.97 17.39 11.76
N THR A 223 14.68 17.11 11.86
CA THR A 223 13.65 18.12 12.14
C THR A 223 13.69 18.63 13.58
N GLN A 224 14.43 17.98 14.48
CA GLN A 224 14.60 18.44 15.86
C GLN A 224 15.51 19.68 15.94
N HIS A 225 15.18 20.59 16.85
CA HIS A 225 15.82 21.91 16.90
C HIS A 225 17.02 21.99 17.85
N THR A 226 17.05 21.18 18.91
CA THR A 226 18.13 21.18 19.90
C THR A 226 18.92 19.87 19.89
N ASP A 227 20.18 19.91 20.34
CA ASP A 227 21.02 18.71 20.42
C ASP A 227 20.45 17.66 21.37
N ILE A 228 19.78 18.08 22.44
CA ILE A 228 19.07 17.16 23.36
C ILE A 228 17.92 16.47 22.63
N GLN A 229 17.08 17.22 21.91
CA GLN A 229 15.96 16.64 21.16
C GLN A 229 16.45 15.71 20.05
N LYS A 230 17.52 16.10 19.34
CA LYS A 230 18.19 15.23 18.36
C LYS A 230 18.72 13.96 19.02
N GLY A 231 19.36 14.06 20.19
CA GLY A 231 19.88 12.91 20.92
C GLY A 231 18.78 11.93 21.33
N ILE A 232 17.65 12.44 21.85
CA ILE A 232 16.47 11.61 22.16
C ILE A 232 15.94 10.94 20.89
N ALA A 233 15.78 11.69 19.81
CA ALA A 233 15.29 11.15 18.54
C ALA A 233 16.21 10.05 18.00
N ILE A 234 17.54 10.27 18.01
CA ILE A 234 18.55 9.28 17.60
C ILE A 234 18.41 8.00 18.42
N SER A 235 18.33 8.13 19.76
CA SER A 235 18.18 6.98 20.66
C SER A 235 16.92 6.18 20.33
N ASN A 236 15.80 6.88 20.11
CA ASN A 236 14.52 6.26 19.78
C ASN A 236 14.55 5.52 18.44
N VAL A 237 15.02 6.17 17.37
CA VAL A 237 15.04 5.55 16.03
C VAL A 237 16.05 4.41 15.96
N LEU A 238 17.22 4.53 16.59
CA LEU A 238 18.23 3.46 16.62
C LEU A 238 17.78 2.28 17.49
N ARG A 239 16.98 2.49 18.54
CA ARG A 239 16.45 1.37 19.35
C ARG A 239 15.60 0.39 18.53
N ASN A 240 14.88 0.89 17.52
CA ASN A 240 14.02 0.07 16.65
C ASN A 240 14.68 -0.30 15.31
N ALA A 241 15.78 0.35 14.93
CA ALA A 241 16.52 0.06 13.71
C ALA A 241 17.31 -1.26 13.79
N LYS A 242 17.16 -2.12 12.77
CA LYS A 242 17.84 -3.43 12.67
C LYS A 242 18.42 -3.65 11.28
N GLY A 243 19.51 -4.42 11.21
CA GLY A 243 20.13 -4.85 9.96
C GLY A 243 20.49 -3.68 9.04
N GLU A 244 20.14 -3.80 7.77
CA GLU A 244 20.45 -2.84 6.71
C GLU A 244 19.90 -1.43 7.01
N MET A 245 18.67 -1.33 7.50
CA MET A 245 18.05 -0.05 7.88
C MET A 245 18.87 0.69 8.95
N ARG A 246 19.45 -0.04 9.93
CA ARG A 246 20.31 0.54 10.97
C ARG A 246 21.59 1.12 10.36
N ASN A 247 22.27 0.34 9.52
CA ASN A 247 23.53 0.75 8.92
C ASN A 247 23.34 1.96 8.01
N LEU A 248 22.27 1.97 7.21
CA LEU A 248 21.90 3.13 6.38
C LEU A 248 21.64 4.37 7.23
N LEU A 249 20.86 4.24 8.31
CA LEU A 249 20.59 5.34 9.22
C LEU A 249 21.87 5.88 9.87
N LEU A 250 22.78 5.01 10.33
CA LEU A 250 24.07 5.40 10.89
C LEU A 250 24.94 6.11 9.85
N CYS A 251 24.96 5.65 8.59
CA CYS A 251 25.64 6.37 7.51
C CYS A 251 25.08 7.78 7.35
N ARG A 252 23.75 7.95 7.29
CA ARG A 252 23.12 9.28 7.18
C ARG A 252 23.47 10.19 8.35
N LEU A 253 23.42 9.68 9.58
CA LEU A 253 23.76 10.43 10.79
C LEU A 253 25.25 10.81 10.84
N ALA A 254 26.13 9.94 10.33
CA ALA A 254 27.56 10.19 10.28
C ALA A 254 27.93 11.23 9.20
N GLU A 255 27.30 11.15 8.03
CA GLU A 255 27.49 12.08 6.90
C GLU A 255 26.93 13.50 7.20
N ASP A 256 26.03 13.63 8.18
CA ASP A 256 25.38 14.90 8.53
C ASP A 256 26.18 15.71 9.57
N ASN A 257 26.78 16.81 9.11
CA ASN A 257 27.52 17.76 9.95
C ASN A 257 26.65 18.49 10.99
N SER A 258 25.33 18.48 10.84
CA SER A 258 24.40 19.09 11.81
C SER A 258 24.12 18.18 13.02
N ILE A 259 24.61 16.95 13.01
CA ILE A 259 24.59 16.03 14.16
C ILE A 259 25.87 16.25 14.97
N SER A 260 25.75 17.03 16.04
CA SER A 260 26.86 17.38 16.93
C SER A 260 27.30 16.18 17.76
N SER A 261 28.51 16.26 18.32
CA SER A 261 29.01 15.28 19.30
C SER A 261 28.11 15.24 20.54
N MET A 262 27.57 16.38 20.98
CA MET A 262 26.64 16.47 22.12
C MET A 262 25.35 15.68 21.86
N ALA A 263 24.76 15.80 20.66
CA ALA A 263 23.57 15.03 20.31
C ALA A 263 23.85 13.52 20.31
N ALA A 264 24.99 13.10 19.77
CA ALA A 264 25.41 11.69 19.74
C ALA A 264 25.77 11.14 21.13
N GLU A 265 26.34 11.96 22.00
CA GLU A 265 26.60 11.62 23.40
C GLU A 265 25.29 11.47 24.17
N PHE A 266 24.38 12.43 24.04
CA PHE A 266 23.08 12.38 24.71
C PHE A 266 22.24 11.18 24.27
N SER A 267 22.38 10.73 23.01
CA SER A 267 21.68 9.55 22.53
C SER A 267 22.22 8.23 23.10
N GLY A 268 23.41 8.24 23.71
CA GLY A 268 24.14 7.04 24.11
C GLY A 268 24.77 6.27 22.95
N HIS A 269 24.88 6.88 21.77
CA HIS A 269 25.39 6.24 20.54
C HIS A 269 26.63 6.94 19.97
N LEU A 270 27.37 7.70 20.80
CA LEU A 270 28.52 8.47 20.38
C LEU A 270 29.59 7.61 19.68
N GLU A 271 29.98 6.50 20.30
CA GLU A 271 31.03 5.62 19.77
C GLU A 271 30.62 4.99 18.43
N GLU A 272 29.36 4.56 18.33
CA GLU A 272 28.82 3.93 17.12
C GLU A 272 28.77 4.94 15.96
N ILE A 273 28.21 6.13 16.20
CA ILE A 273 28.17 7.21 15.21
C ILE A 273 29.58 7.66 14.83
N ALA A 274 30.49 7.78 15.80
CA ALA A 274 31.88 8.15 15.56
C ALA A 274 32.61 7.11 14.69
N SER A 275 32.37 5.82 14.91
CA SER A 275 32.94 4.75 14.09
C SER A 275 32.49 4.85 12.63
N PHE A 276 31.21 5.19 12.40
CA PHE A 276 30.71 5.50 11.06
C PHE A 276 31.33 6.76 10.45
N LYS A 277 31.50 7.84 11.24
CA LYS A 277 32.22 9.05 10.80
C LYS A 277 33.68 8.79 10.43
N ASN A 278 34.32 7.83 11.10
CA ASN A 278 35.75 7.54 10.98
C ASN A 278 36.11 6.46 9.95
N GLY A 279 35.15 5.91 9.21
CA GLY A 279 35.46 4.95 8.14
C GLY A 279 34.33 4.00 7.78
N LEU A 280 33.55 3.54 8.77
CA LEU A 280 32.54 2.50 8.52
C LEU A 280 31.45 2.94 7.54
N ALA A 281 31.11 4.23 7.47
CA ALA A 281 30.17 4.72 6.47
C ALA A 281 30.71 4.53 5.05
N ARG A 282 32.00 4.77 4.83
CA ARG A 282 32.65 4.57 3.53
C ARG A 282 32.72 3.08 3.19
N GLU A 283 33.13 2.25 4.14
CA GLU A 283 33.17 0.80 3.96
C GLU A 283 31.79 0.22 3.61
N TYR A 284 30.74 0.68 4.29
CA TYR A 284 29.37 0.28 3.98
C TYR A 284 28.94 0.70 2.57
N ARG A 285 29.25 1.93 2.14
CA ARG A 285 28.95 2.42 0.78
C ARG A 285 29.71 1.65 -0.30
N ASP A 286 30.98 1.35 -0.05
CA ASP A 286 31.79 0.55 -0.96
C ASP A 286 31.24 -0.88 -1.07
N ALA A 287 30.79 -1.47 0.05
CA ALA A 287 30.08 -2.76 0.06
C ALA A 287 28.78 -2.72 -0.75
N GLU A 288 27.92 -1.71 -0.56
CA GLU A 288 26.67 -1.55 -1.34
C GLU A 288 26.97 -1.50 -2.84
N LYS A 289 27.97 -0.71 -3.24
CA LYS A 289 28.34 -0.52 -4.65
C LYS A 289 28.85 -1.81 -5.29
N VAL A 290 29.66 -2.59 -4.57
CA VAL A 290 30.16 -3.88 -5.07
C VAL A 290 29.01 -4.89 -5.17
N MET A 291 28.11 -4.94 -4.19
CA MET A 291 26.93 -5.80 -4.23
C MET A 291 25.99 -5.48 -5.40
N GLU A 292 25.74 -4.20 -5.68
CA GLU A 292 24.97 -3.79 -6.85
C GLU A 292 25.60 -4.25 -8.17
N ASN A 293 26.94 -4.22 -8.25
CA ASN A 293 27.65 -4.73 -9.41
C ASN A 293 27.49 -6.25 -9.50
N ILE A 294 27.71 -6.99 -8.42
CA ILE A 294 27.56 -8.46 -8.35
C ILE A 294 26.16 -8.89 -8.83
N ARG A 295 25.10 -8.21 -8.40
CA ARG A 295 23.72 -8.50 -8.82
C ARG A 295 23.47 -8.41 -10.33
N ARG A 296 24.35 -7.73 -11.07
CA ARG A 296 24.26 -7.56 -12.53
C ARG A 296 25.18 -8.52 -13.29
N LEU A 297 26.14 -9.12 -12.61
CA LEU A 297 27.10 -10.05 -13.19
C LEU A 297 26.47 -11.43 -13.34
N LYS A 298 26.94 -12.17 -14.35
CA LYS A 298 26.53 -13.56 -14.62
C LYS A 298 27.71 -14.54 -14.62
N ASP A 299 28.93 -14.00 -14.53
CA ASP A 299 30.16 -14.79 -14.56
C ASP A 299 30.62 -15.08 -13.13
N LYS A 300 30.65 -16.36 -12.78
CA LYS A 300 31.09 -16.84 -11.47
C LYS A 300 32.48 -16.31 -11.09
N THR A 301 33.44 -16.36 -12.01
CA THR A 301 34.83 -15.99 -11.72
C THR A 301 34.98 -14.51 -11.42
N VAL A 302 34.22 -13.66 -12.12
CA VAL A 302 34.21 -12.21 -11.90
C VAL A 302 33.53 -11.88 -10.56
N ILE A 303 32.46 -12.60 -10.20
CA ILE A 303 31.80 -12.45 -8.91
C ILE A 303 32.73 -12.84 -7.75
N GLU A 304 33.42 -13.99 -7.86
CA GLU A 304 34.38 -14.45 -6.85
C GLU A 304 35.56 -13.49 -6.68
N GLN A 305 36.10 -12.93 -7.78
CA GLN A 305 37.15 -11.91 -7.72
C GLN A 305 36.67 -10.62 -7.05
N ALA A 306 35.46 -10.16 -7.36
CA ALA A 306 34.88 -8.98 -6.72
C ALA A 306 34.63 -9.21 -5.22
N ALA A 307 34.21 -10.42 -4.83
CA ALA A 307 34.02 -10.79 -3.43
C ALA A 307 35.34 -10.89 -2.67
N ALA A 308 36.38 -11.51 -3.25
CA ALA A 308 37.71 -11.58 -2.65
C ALA A 308 38.33 -10.19 -2.42
N GLY A 309 38.05 -9.23 -3.31
CA GLY A 309 38.48 -7.84 -3.15
C GLY A 309 37.84 -7.11 -1.96
N MET A 310 36.81 -7.68 -1.33
CA MET A 310 36.06 -7.10 -0.23
C MET A 310 36.04 -8.00 1.03
N GLU A 311 36.92 -9.01 1.10
CA GLU A 311 36.92 -10.02 2.17
C GLU A 311 37.10 -9.41 3.57
N GLU A 312 37.87 -8.33 3.71
CA GLU A 312 38.06 -7.63 4.99
C GLU A 312 36.88 -6.75 5.39
N ASN A 313 35.93 -6.50 4.47
CA ASN A 313 34.76 -5.67 4.72
C ASN A 313 33.62 -6.52 5.31
N THR A 314 33.41 -6.37 6.62
CA THR A 314 32.40 -7.13 7.36
C THR A 314 30.98 -6.89 6.85
N PHE A 315 30.64 -5.65 6.44
CA PHE A 315 29.34 -5.34 5.86
C PHE A 315 29.12 -6.06 4.53
N PHE A 316 30.15 -6.11 3.69
CA PHE A 316 30.07 -6.83 2.42
C PHE A 316 29.82 -8.32 2.66
N ASN A 317 30.55 -8.95 3.58
CA ASN A 317 30.39 -10.37 3.88
C ASN A 317 28.96 -10.69 4.35
N ASP A 318 28.42 -9.89 5.26
CA ASP A 318 27.04 -10.05 5.74
C ASP A 318 26.01 -9.87 4.61
N MET A 319 26.20 -8.85 3.74
CA MET A 319 25.33 -8.61 2.59
C MET A 319 25.39 -9.76 1.58
N PHE A 320 26.60 -10.23 1.27
CA PHE A 320 26.85 -11.26 0.28
C PHE A 320 26.28 -12.62 0.72
N GLU A 321 26.49 -13.00 1.99
CA GLU A 321 25.91 -14.24 2.54
C GLU A 321 24.37 -14.19 2.51
N LYS A 322 23.77 -13.05 2.87
CA LYS A 322 22.32 -12.88 2.83
C LYS A 322 21.79 -12.92 1.39
N GLU A 323 22.49 -12.30 0.44
CA GLU A 323 22.11 -12.30 -0.96
C GLU A 323 22.18 -13.72 -1.55
N GLN A 324 23.23 -14.50 -1.26
CA GLN A 324 23.31 -15.90 -1.69
C GLN A 324 22.13 -16.74 -1.20
N LYS A 325 21.64 -16.50 0.02
CA LYS A 325 20.47 -17.22 0.58
C LYS A 325 19.14 -16.82 -0.06
N THR A 326 19.05 -15.63 -0.65
CA THR A 326 17.77 -15.04 -1.08
C THR A 326 17.65 -14.89 -2.59
N ASN A 327 18.77 -14.79 -3.29
CA ASN A 327 18.85 -14.64 -4.73
C ASN A 327 19.27 -15.96 -5.38
N LEU A 328 18.26 -16.72 -5.82
CA LEU A 328 18.46 -18.04 -6.43
C LEU A 328 19.42 -17.99 -7.63
N THR A 329 19.33 -16.96 -8.46
CA THR A 329 20.21 -16.83 -9.64
C THR A 329 21.68 -16.65 -9.26
N LEU A 330 21.96 -15.88 -8.19
CA LEU A 330 23.32 -15.73 -7.68
C LEU A 330 23.82 -17.04 -7.06
N PHE A 331 22.95 -17.71 -6.30
CA PHE A 331 23.26 -19.01 -5.70
C PHE A 331 23.62 -20.05 -6.77
N GLU A 332 22.78 -20.20 -7.80
CA GLU A 332 23.00 -21.12 -8.92
C GLU A 332 24.28 -20.78 -9.69
N THR A 333 24.56 -19.49 -9.89
CA THR A 333 25.79 -19.04 -10.57
C THR A 333 27.05 -19.43 -9.77
N LEU A 334 26.99 -19.39 -8.44
CA LEU A 334 28.13 -19.69 -7.57
C LEU A 334 28.28 -21.18 -7.26
N HIS A 335 27.18 -21.90 -7.06
CA HIS A 335 27.16 -23.27 -6.55
C HIS A 335 26.69 -24.32 -7.56
N GLY A 336 26.21 -23.92 -8.74
CA GLY A 336 25.56 -24.80 -9.73
C GLY A 336 24.05 -24.96 -9.48
N GLU A 337 23.31 -25.48 -10.45
CA GLU A 337 21.89 -25.81 -10.30
C GLU A 337 21.71 -26.80 -9.13
N GLN A 338 20.74 -26.55 -8.24
CA GLN A 338 20.20 -27.63 -7.42
C GLN A 338 19.51 -28.60 -8.38
N GLU A 339 20.09 -29.79 -8.57
CA GLU A 339 19.34 -30.93 -9.07
C GLU A 339 18.08 -31.06 -8.20
N GLY A 340 16.94 -30.75 -8.80
CA GLY A 340 15.64 -30.83 -8.14
C GLY A 340 15.48 -32.23 -7.57
N GLY A 341 15.49 -32.31 -6.24
CA GLY A 341 14.95 -33.46 -5.53
C GLY A 341 13.47 -33.57 -5.90
N THR A 342 13.17 -34.46 -6.86
CA THR A 342 11.85 -35.04 -7.03
C THR A 342 11.48 -35.71 -5.72
N ALA A 343 10.60 -35.08 -4.95
CA ALA A 343 9.86 -35.75 -3.89
C ALA A 343 8.68 -36.47 -4.56
N ASP A 344 8.77 -37.81 -4.60
CA ASP A 344 7.64 -38.73 -4.75
C ASP A 344 6.63 -38.58 -3.59
#